data_AF-A0A7X8FL23-F1
#
_entry.id   AF-A0A7X8FL23-F1
#
_cell.length_a   1.000
_cell.length_b   1.000
_cell.length_c   1.000
_cell.angle_alpha   90.00
_cell.angle_beta   90.00
_cell.angle_gamma   90.00
#
_symmetry.space_group_name_H-M   'P 1'
#
loop_
_entity.id
_entity.type
_entity.pdbx_description
1 polymer ?
#
loop_
_entity_poly.entity_id
_entity_poly.type
_entity_poly.pdbx_seq_one_letter_code
_entity_poly.pdbx_strand_id
1 'polypeptide(L)'
;MQTELAEYLETKLYRTVVEVKDSPAFLGNRIGFQFINEALQYAEKFKDNGGIDYIDAILGSFTGRVMAPLVTSDFVGLDVHKAIVDNIYEKTNDYAHNTFVLPDFVKKLVDEKKLGRKSGGGLYQLVKYDDGLRRQTVLDINTGLYRDVIPYVFPFAENMKTYLAEGDYQKAFEHLVNYHSLEAKICRYFLLNYIVYSLYATKEVGDTIEAADDVMATGFNWCPPLAMYQALSAVTDMPSLIRENLPDVCRKVDIDELLAEVKPSKYDYRIYFKSGR
;
A
#
# COMPACT_ATOMS: atom_id res chain seq x y z
N MET A 1 -9.13 -33.48 2.04
CA MET A 1 -9.89 -32.48 2.81
C MET A 1 -9.54 -31.04 2.40
N GLN A 2 -8.27 -30.60 2.39
CA GLN A 2 -7.91 -29.27 1.83
C GLN A 2 -8.25 -29.15 0.33
N THR A 3 -7.92 -30.17 -0.47
CA THR A 3 -8.16 -30.15 -1.93
C THR A 3 -9.64 -30.13 -2.33
N GLU A 4 -10.52 -30.84 -1.60
CA GLU A 4 -11.97 -30.85 -1.89
C GLU A 4 -12.63 -29.49 -1.59
N LEU A 5 -12.18 -28.81 -0.53
CA LEU A 5 -12.64 -27.46 -0.22
C LEU A 5 -12.15 -26.47 -1.28
N ALA A 6 -10.87 -26.53 -1.65
CA ALA A 6 -10.31 -25.68 -2.71
C ALA A 6 -11.09 -25.86 -4.02
N GLU A 7 -11.30 -27.10 -4.47
CA GLU A 7 -12.06 -27.40 -5.69
C GLU A 7 -13.50 -26.88 -5.62
N TYR A 8 -14.18 -27.02 -4.48
CA TYR A 8 -15.53 -26.48 -4.31
C TYR A 8 -15.56 -24.94 -4.40
N LEU A 9 -14.61 -24.27 -3.73
CA LEU A 9 -14.50 -22.81 -3.76
C LEU A 9 -14.25 -22.29 -5.19
N GLU A 10 -13.39 -22.95 -5.95
CA GLU A 10 -13.05 -22.56 -7.31
C GLU A 10 -14.17 -22.88 -8.31
N THR A 11 -14.69 -24.10 -8.30
CA THR A 11 -15.59 -24.60 -9.35
C THR A 11 -17.06 -24.30 -9.09
N LYS A 12 -17.47 -24.16 -7.83
CA LYS A 12 -18.87 -23.89 -7.45
C LYS A 12 -19.10 -22.46 -7.00
N LEU A 13 -18.16 -21.88 -6.26
CA LEU A 13 -18.28 -20.50 -5.77
C LEU A 13 -17.48 -19.48 -6.58
N TYR A 14 -16.70 -19.92 -7.57
CA TYR A 14 -15.88 -19.07 -8.44
C TYR A 14 -14.99 -18.10 -7.65
N ARG A 15 -14.41 -18.59 -6.55
CA ARG A 15 -13.45 -17.87 -5.73
C ARG A 15 -12.04 -18.21 -6.18
N THR A 16 -11.14 -17.23 -6.13
CA THR A 16 -9.70 -17.48 -6.21
C THR A 16 -9.24 -18.05 -4.88
N VAL A 17 -8.64 -19.25 -4.92
CA VAL A 17 -8.10 -19.93 -3.74
C VAL A 17 -6.60 -19.76 -3.76
N VAL A 18 -6.04 -19.39 -2.60
CA VAL A 18 -4.60 -19.30 -2.41
C VAL A 18 -4.26 -20.11 -1.17
N GLU A 19 -3.44 -21.14 -1.37
CA GLU A 19 -2.89 -21.93 -0.27
C GLU A 19 -1.70 -21.18 0.35
N VAL A 20 -1.71 -21.07 1.67
CA VAL A 20 -0.71 -20.37 2.46
C VAL A 20 -0.41 -21.19 3.70
N LYS A 21 0.82 -21.08 4.20
CA LYS A 21 1.21 -21.66 5.49
C LYS A 21 0.43 -21.00 6.62
N ASP A 22 0.21 -21.76 7.68
CA ASP A 22 -0.38 -21.24 8.92
C ASP A 22 0.63 -20.34 9.65
N SER A 23 0.61 -19.05 9.29
CA SER A 23 1.51 -18.01 9.77
C SER A 23 0.69 -16.79 10.20
N PRO A 24 1.18 -16.01 11.19
CA PRO A 24 0.52 -14.77 11.62
C PRO A 24 0.07 -13.89 10.45
N ALA A 25 -1.20 -13.48 10.49
CA ALA A 25 -1.89 -12.65 9.51
C ALA A 25 -1.99 -13.18 8.06
N PHE A 26 -1.57 -14.41 7.77
CA PHE A 26 -1.51 -14.96 6.40
C PHE A 26 -0.73 -14.06 5.43
N LEU A 27 -0.77 -14.34 4.12
CA LEU A 27 0.02 -13.60 3.13
C LEU A 27 -0.54 -12.20 2.84
N GLY A 28 -1.84 -12.10 2.53
CA GLY A 28 -2.46 -10.84 2.10
C GLY A 28 -2.38 -9.74 3.17
N ASN A 29 -2.74 -10.03 4.42
CA ASN A 29 -2.67 -9.01 5.46
C ASN A 29 -1.22 -8.68 5.82
N ARG A 30 -0.30 -9.65 5.77
CA ARG A 30 1.12 -9.36 5.99
C ARG A 30 1.62 -8.31 5.01
N ILE A 31 1.32 -8.44 3.72
CA ILE A 31 1.70 -7.48 2.68
C ILE A 31 0.94 -6.15 2.83
N GLY A 32 -0.39 -6.20 2.90
CA GLY A 32 -1.22 -4.98 2.89
C GLY A 32 -1.01 -4.11 4.13
N PHE A 33 -0.96 -4.70 5.33
CA PHE A 33 -0.81 -3.95 6.58
C PHE A 33 0.62 -3.45 6.78
N GLN A 34 1.64 -4.11 6.20
CA GLN A 34 3.00 -3.56 6.13
C GLN A 34 2.98 -2.22 5.38
N PHE A 35 2.43 -2.22 4.17
CA PHE A 35 2.37 -1.02 3.33
C PHE A 35 1.59 0.12 4.00
N ILE A 36 0.41 -0.20 4.56
CA ILE A 36 -0.47 0.81 5.17
C ILE A 36 0.14 1.37 6.46
N ASN A 37 0.70 0.52 7.32
CA ASN A 37 1.28 0.99 8.58
C ASN A 37 2.56 1.79 8.35
N GLU A 38 3.38 1.40 7.36
CA GLU A 38 4.53 2.22 6.95
C GLU A 38 4.09 3.58 6.39
N ALA A 39 2.97 3.65 5.65
CA ALA A 39 2.40 4.91 5.20
C ALA A 39 1.93 5.79 6.38
N LEU A 40 1.37 5.21 7.45
CA LEU A 40 1.06 5.93 8.68
C LEU A 40 2.32 6.48 9.36
N GLN A 41 3.41 5.69 9.42
CA GLN A 41 4.70 6.17 9.93
C GLN A 41 5.25 7.33 9.09
N TYR A 42 5.09 7.27 7.77
CA TYR A 42 5.46 8.38 6.88
C TYR A 42 4.59 9.61 7.12
N ALA A 43 3.31 9.47 7.41
CA ALA A 43 2.47 10.61 7.75
C ALA A 43 2.94 11.30 9.04
N GLU A 44 3.37 10.55 10.05
CA GLU A 44 3.99 11.12 11.25
C GLU A 44 5.34 11.80 10.94
N LYS A 45 6.18 11.17 10.12
CA LYS A 45 7.48 11.72 9.68
C LYS A 45 7.33 13.02 8.89
N PHE A 46 6.30 13.14 8.06
CA PHE A 46 6.02 14.28 7.19
C PHE A 46 4.86 15.14 7.69
N LYS A 47 4.59 15.12 9.00
CA LYS A 47 3.52 15.92 9.62
C LYS A 47 3.63 17.42 9.34
N ASP A 48 4.84 17.95 9.19
CA ASP A 48 5.09 19.36 8.86
C ASP A 48 4.87 19.69 7.38
N ASN A 49 4.78 18.67 6.51
CA ASN A 49 4.41 18.79 5.10
C ASN A 49 2.90 18.55 4.87
N GLY A 50 2.15 18.22 5.91
CA GLY A 50 0.72 17.92 5.87
C GLY A 50 0.34 16.58 6.49
N GLY A 51 1.27 15.64 6.59
CA GLY A 51 1.05 14.33 7.20
C GLY A 51 0.07 13.46 6.41
N ILE A 52 -1.14 13.24 6.95
CA ILE A 52 -2.08 12.21 6.50
C ILE A 52 -2.49 12.39 5.02
N ASP A 53 -3.11 13.52 4.69
CA ASP A 53 -3.61 13.80 3.33
C ASP A 53 -2.48 14.08 2.33
N TYR A 54 -1.31 14.51 2.81
CA TYR A 54 -0.09 14.65 2.01
C TYR A 54 0.42 13.29 1.53
N ILE A 55 0.56 12.31 2.43
CA ILE A 55 1.00 10.96 2.07
C ILE A 55 -0.05 10.25 1.19
N ASP A 56 -1.33 10.39 1.51
CA ASP A 56 -2.40 9.81 0.67
C ASP A 56 -2.43 10.42 -0.75
N ALA A 57 -2.13 11.71 -0.90
CA ALA A 57 -2.02 12.34 -2.22
C ALA A 57 -0.82 11.81 -3.03
N ILE A 58 0.29 11.46 -2.37
CA ILE A 58 1.46 10.83 -3.00
C ILE A 58 1.16 9.38 -3.40
N LEU A 59 0.42 8.65 -2.56
CA LEU A 59 0.10 7.23 -2.72
C LEU A 59 -1.34 7.00 -3.22
N GLY A 60 -1.84 7.95 -4.00
CA GLY A 60 -3.22 7.95 -4.51
C GLY A 60 -3.49 6.81 -5.51
N SER A 61 -4.68 6.82 -6.10
CA SER A 61 -5.15 5.72 -6.98
C SER A 61 -4.29 5.47 -8.22
N PHE A 62 -3.59 6.50 -8.71
CA PHE A 62 -2.62 6.41 -9.81
C PHE A 62 -1.40 5.54 -9.47
N THR A 63 -1.28 5.04 -8.24
CA THR A 63 -0.23 4.11 -7.80
C THR A 63 -0.68 2.64 -7.82
N GLY A 64 -1.79 2.33 -8.49
CA GLY A 64 -2.29 0.96 -8.61
C GLY A 64 -3.16 0.52 -7.42
N ARG A 65 -3.78 1.47 -6.70
CA ARG A 65 -4.58 1.21 -5.50
C ARG A 65 -6.01 1.68 -5.68
N VAL A 66 -6.98 0.98 -5.08
CA VAL A 66 -8.39 1.42 -5.10
C VAL A 66 -8.62 2.67 -4.27
N MET A 67 -7.99 2.71 -3.10
CA MET A 67 -8.04 3.81 -2.14
C MET A 67 -6.62 4.10 -1.68
N ALA A 68 -6.35 5.36 -1.32
CA ALA A 68 -5.10 5.73 -0.69
C ALA A 68 -4.92 4.94 0.64
N PRO A 69 -3.68 4.65 1.07
CA PRO A 69 -3.43 3.74 2.18
C PRO A 69 -4.03 4.20 3.52
N LEU A 70 -3.97 5.49 3.85
CA LEU A 70 -4.49 5.97 5.13
C LEU A 70 -6.01 6.03 5.09
N VAL A 71 -6.63 6.45 3.97
CA VAL A 71 -8.08 6.23 3.73
C VAL A 71 -8.47 4.76 3.93
N THR A 72 -7.64 3.82 3.45
CA THR A 72 -7.91 2.38 3.63
C THR A 72 -7.89 1.98 5.11
N SER A 73 -6.90 2.44 5.89
CA SER A 73 -6.85 2.16 7.33
C SER A 73 -8.07 2.71 8.09
N ASP A 74 -8.50 3.93 7.73
CA ASP A 74 -9.66 4.60 8.33
C ASP A 74 -11.00 3.94 7.94
N PHE A 75 -11.05 3.33 6.75
CA PHE A 75 -12.19 2.54 6.29
C PHE A 75 -12.29 1.17 6.98
N VAL A 76 -11.15 0.49 7.15
CA VAL A 76 -11.07 -0.80 7.86
C VAL A 76 -11.46 -0.61 9.33
N GLY A 77 -10.89 0.40 9.97
CA GLY A 77 -11.01 0.69 11.40
C GLY A 77 -9.64 0.68 12.06
N LEU A 78 -9.29 1.74 12.81
CA LEU A 78 -7.97 1.88 13.43
C LEU A 78 -7.72 0.88 14.57
N ASP A 79 -8.77 0.44 15.26
CA ASP A 79 -8.73 -0.64 16.25
C ASP A 79 -8.40 -1.99 15.61
N VAL A 80 -9.07 -2.32 14.51
CA VAL A 80 -8.82 -3.54 13.72
C VAL A 80 -7.41 -3.49 13.13
N HIS A 81 -7.00 -2.33 12.62
CA HIS A 81 -5.66 -2.12 12.09
C HIS A 81 -4.59 -2.35 13.16
N LYS A 82 -4.75 -1.74 14.35
CA LYS A 82 -3.88 -1.96 15.50
C LYS A 82 -3.80 -3.43 15.87
N ALA A 83 -4.94 -4.13 15.98
CA ALA A 83 -4.96 -5.54 16.37
C ALA A 83 -4.18 -6.44 15.40
N ILE A 84 -4.28 -6.18 14.10
CA ILE A 84 -3.55 -6.94 13.07
C ILE A 84 -2.05 -6.62 13.12
N VAL A 85 -1.70 -5.33 13.17
CA VAL A 85 -0.31 -4.87 13.17
C VAL A 85 0.44 -5.33 14.43
N ASP A 86 -0.18 -5.21 15.61
CA ASP A 86 0.39 -5.71 16.86
C ASP A 86 0.58 -7.24 16.82
N ASN A 87 -0.39 -7.98 16.27
CA ASN A 87 -0.27 -9.43 16.13
C ASN A 87 0.91 -9.83 15.23
N ILE A 88 1.10 -9.14 14.10
CA ILE A 88 2.25 -9.38 13.22
C ILE A 88 3.54 -9.05 13.96
N TYR A 89 3.62 -7.87 14.58
CA TYR A 89 4.79 -7.45 15.34
C TYR A 89 5.16 -8.45 16.44
N GLU A 90 4.21 -8.91 17.24
CA GLU A 90 4.50 -9.86 18.34
C GLU A 90 4.91 -11.26 17.86
N LYS A 91 4.54 -11.66 16.64
CA LYS A 91 4.66 -13.05 16.17
C LYS A 91 5.63 -13.25 15.01
N THR A 92 6.11 -12.19 14.38
CA THR A 92 7.09 -12.25 13.29
C THR A 92 8.26 -11.31 13.58
N ASN A 93 9.42 -11.57 12.99
CA ASN A 93 10.60 -10.73 13.15
C ASN A 93 11.44 -10.74 11.87
N ASP A 94 10.86 -10.25 10.78
CA ASP A 94 11.54 -10.10 9.49
C ASP A 94 12.22 -8.74 9.35
N TYR A 95 12.84 -8.49 8.18
CA TYR A 95 13.58 -7.25 7.93
C TYR A 95 12.72 -5.98 8.04
N ALA A 96 11.40 -6.12 7.85
CA ALA A 96 10.40 -5.07 7.89
C ALA A 96 9.68 -4.99 9.25
N HIS A 97 10.11 -5.75 10.27
CA HIS A 97 9.46 -5.79 11.59
C HIS A 97 9.14 -4.41 12.18
N ASN A 98 10.03 -3.43 12.04
CA ASN A 98 9.82 -2.07 12.53
C ASN A 98 8.68 -1.31 11.82
N THR A 99 8.32 -1.70 10.59
CA THR A 99 7.18 -1.12 9.89
C THR A 99 5.84 -1.61 10.43
N PHE A 100 5.84 -2.54 11.40
CA PHE A 100 4.65 -2.95 12.17
C PHE A 100 4.56 -2.25 13.54
N VAL A 101 5.38 -1.23 13.81
CA VAL A 101 5.15 -0.40 15.00
C VAL A 101 4.09 0.64 14.67
N LEU A 102 2.97 0.61 15.39
CA LEU A 102 1.89 1.60 15.20
C LEU A 102 2.37 3.00 15.64
N PRO A 103 2.17 4.06 14.83
CA PRO A 103 2.52 5.43 15.22
C PRO A 103 1.73 5.93 16.43
N ASP A 104 2.33 6.84 17.21
CA ASP A 104 1.75 7.26 18.49
C ASP A 104 0.46 8.08 18.32
N PHE A 105 0.37 8.87 17.25
CA PHE A 105 -0.87 9.61 16.95
C PHE A 105 -2.05 8.66 16.66
N VAL A 106 -1.80 7.50 16.06
CA VAL A 106 -2.83 6.49 15.77
C VAL A 106 -3.25 5.78 17.06
N LYS A 107 -2.29 5.42 17.93
CA LYS A 107 -2.60 4.86 19.26
C LYS A 107 -3.53 5.78 20.05
N LYS A 108 -3.23 7.08 20.07
CA LYS A 108 -4.07 8.09 20.71
C LYS A 108 -5.50 8.13 20.15
N LEU A 109 -5.66 8.04 18.83
CA LEU A 109 -7.00 7.99 18.23
C LEU A 109 -7.80 6.75 18.63
N VAL A 110 -7.12 5.59 18.71
CA VAL A 110 -7.75 4.35 19.18
C VAL A 110 -8.19 4.48 20.64
N ASP A 111 -7.34 5.05 21.50
CA ASP A 111 -7.67 5.29 22.92
C ASP A 111 -8.84 6.26 23.09
N GLU A 112 -8.94 7.27 22.21
CA GLU A 112 -10.06 8.22 22.13
C GLU A 112 -11.32 7.66 21.45
N LYS A 113 -11.31 6.38 21.02
CA LYS A 113 -12.39 5.73 20.25
C LYS A 113 -12.72 6.43 18.92
N LYS A 114 -11.76 7.15 18.35
CA LYS A 114 -11.81 7.71 17.00
C LYS A 114 -11.27 6.68 16.03
N LEU A 115 -12.09 5.66 15.75
CA LEU A 115 -11.70 4.44 15.03
C LEU A 115 -11.78 4.56 13.50
N GLY A 116 -12.22 5.70 12.97
CA GLY A 116 -12.36 5.96 11.55
C GLY A 116 -13.80 6.14 11.09
N ARG A 117 -14.07 5.79 9.82
CA ARG A 117 -15.33 6.15 9.15
C ARG A 117 -16.59 5.69 9.90
N LYS A 118 -16.55 4.49 10.50
CA LYS A 118 -17.72 3.88 11.17
C LYS A 118 -18.01 4.49 12.55
N SER A 119 -17.01 5.09 13.21
CA SER A 119 -17.18 5.78 14.50
C SER A 119 -17.46 7.29 14.33
N GLY A 120 -17.62 7.76 13.10
CA GLY A 120 -17.84 9.18 12.79
C GLY A 120 -16.58 10.04 12.71
N GLY A 121 -15.40 9.44 12.90
CA GLY A 121 -14.10 10.13 12.79
C GLY A 121 -12.92 9.24 13.22
N GLY A 122 -11.76 9.48 12.60
CA GLY A 122 -10.47 8.84 12.87
C GLY A 122 -9.32 9.66 12.29
N LEU A 123 -8.68 9.17 11.24
CA LEU A 123 -7.74 9.97 10.43
C LEU A 123 -8.48 11.05 9.65
N TYR A 124 -9.66 10.70 9.16
CA TYR A 124 -10.59 11.58 8.48
C TYR A 124 -11.92 11.62 9.24
N GLN A 125 -12.67 12.71 9.06
CA GLN A 125 -14.06 12.79 9.51
C GLN A 125 -14.89 13.58 8.49
N LEU A 126 -16.19 13.31 8.45
CA LEU A 126 -17.12 14.00 7.56
C LEU A 126 -17.93 15.03 8.37
N VAL A 127 -17.71 16.31 8.11
CA VAL A 127 -18.37 17.42 8.82
C VAL A 127 -19.47 18.02 7.95
N LYS A 128 -20.62 18.30 8.54
CA LYS A 128 -21.71 19.05 7.88
C LYS A 128 -21.56 20.54 8.22
N TYR A 129 -21.46 21.38 7.19
CA TYR A 129 -21.33 22.83 7.33
C TYR A 129 -22.71 23.52 7.28
N ASP A 130 -22.75 24.81 7.60
CA ASP A 130 -23.97 25.63 7.66
C ASP A 130 -24.69 25.73 6.30
N ASP A 131 -23.95 25.58 5.20
CA ASP A 131 -24.47 25.47 3.83
C ASP A 131 -25.16 24.13 3.53
N GLY A 132 -25.20 23.22 4.52
CA GLY A 132 -25.76 21.88 4.40
C GLY A 132 -24.85 20.87 3.70
N LEU A 133 -23.71 21.29 3.16
CA LEU A 133 -22.74 20.43 2.48
C LEU A 133 -21.93 19.65 3.50
N ARG A 134 -21.62 18.41 3.14
CA ARG A 134 -20.69 17.57 3.89
C ARG A 134 -19.31 17.67 3.26
N ARG A 135 -18.30 18.04 4.05
CA ARG A 135 -16.91 18.06 3.59
C ARG A 135 -16.09 17.14 4.47
N GLN A 136 -15.13 16.47 3.84
CA GLN A 136 -14.16 15.67 4.57
C GLN A 136 -13.11 16.59 5.17
N THR A 137 -12.79 16.36 6.43
CA THR A 137 -11.67 16.99 7.15
C THR A 137 -10.71 15.90 7.58
N VAL A 138 -9.46 16.28 7.82
CA VAL A 138 -8.35 15.38 8.16
C VAL A 138 -7.70 15.84 9.45
N LEU A 139 -7.24 14.90 10.26
CA LEU A 139 -6.51 15.19 11.48
C LEU A 139 -5.14 15.82 11.16
N ASP A 140 -4.88 16.98 11.73
CA ASP A 140 -3.55 17.56 11.79
C ASP A 140 -2.78 16.92 12.96
N ILE A 141 -1.71 16.19 12.65
CA ILE A 141 -0.95 15.40 13.63
C ILE A 141 -0.28 16.31 14.67
N ASN A 142 0.11 17.53 14.30
CA ASN A 142 0.81 18.46 15.19
C ASN A 142 -0.12 19.06 16.24
N THR A 143 -1.34 19.42 15.83
CA THR A 143 -2.30 20.09 16.72
C THR A 143 -3.32 19.14 17.36
N GLY A 144 -3.53 17.96 16.77
CA GLY A 144 -4.61 17.05 17.14
C GLY A 144 -6.01 17.54 16.78
N LEU A 145 -6.11 18.63 16.00
CA LEU A 145 -7.36 19.20 15.51
C LEU A 145 -7.60 18.78 14.07
N TYR A 146 -8.87 18.74 13.66
CA TYR A 146 -9.20 18.51 12.26
C TYR A 146 -9.12 19.80 11.46
N ARG A 147 -8.61 19.70 10.23
CA ARG A 147 -8.56 20.77 9.23
C ARG A 147 -9.17 20.31 7.91
N ASP A 148 -9.45 21.24 7.03
CA ASP A 148 -9.85 20.91 5.66
C ASP A 148 -8.74 20.11 4.95
N VAL A 149 -9.15 19.16 4.11
CA VAL A 149 -8.23 18.38 3.26
C VAL A 149 -7.58 19.32 2.24
N ILE A 150 -6.25 19.27 2.15
CA ILE A 150 -5.50 20.08 1.19
C ILE A 150 -5.45 19.32 -0.15
N PRO A 151 -5.88 19.92 -1.27
CA PRO A 151 -5.81 19.28 -2.58
C PRO A 151 -4.38 19.39 -3.16
N TYR A 152 -3.44 18.59 -2.65
CA TYR A 152 -2.07 18.63 -3.12
C TYR A 152 -1.98 18.30 -4.61
N VAL A 153 -1.18 19.10 -5.32
CA VAL A 153 -0.86 18.90 -6.73
C VAL A 153 0.64 18.67 -6.84
N PHE A 154 1.01 17.45 -7.19
CA PHE A 154 2.41 17.09 -7.40
C PHE A 154 2.68 16.95 -8.90
N PRO A 155 3.63 17.71 -9.48
CA PRO A 155 3.89 17.64 -10.92
C PRO A 155 4.19 16.22 -11.42
N PHE A 156 4.90 15.40 -10.64
CA PHE A 156 5.16 14.00 -11.01
C PHE A 156 3.86 13.20 -11.13
N ALA A 157 2.94 13.36 -10.18
CA ALA A 157 1.67 12.66 -10.15
C ALA A 157 0.76 13.14 -11.27
N GLU A 158 0.66 14.44 -11.52
CA GLU A 158 -0.17 14.99 -12.61
C GLU A 158 0.30 14.50 -13.98
N ASN A 159 1.61 14.53 -14.26
CA ASN A 159 2.14 13.99 -15.51
C ASN A 159 1.89 12.49 -15.65
N MET A 160 2.09 11.71 -14.58
CA MET A 160 1.74 10.28 -14.58
C MET A 160 0.27 10.07 -14.92
N LYS A 161 -0.64 10.81 -14.26
CA LYS A 161 -2.09 10.71 -14.51
C LYS A 161 -2.44 11.07 -15.96
N THR A 162 -1.79 12.07 -16.55
CA THR A 162 -1.95 12.42 -17.96
C THR A 162 -1.56 11.25 -18.86
N TYR A 163 -0.36 10.69 -18.70
CA TYR A 163 0.08 9.55 -19.51
C TYR A 163 -0.79 8.30 -19.33
N LEU A 164 -1.24 8.02 -18.10
CA LEU A 164 -2.19 6.94 -17.81
C LEU A 164 -3.54 7.15 -18.52
N ALA A 165 -4.04 8.39 -18.57
CA ALA A 165 -5.28 8.72 -19.28
C ALA A 165 -5.17 8.56 -20.81
N GLU A 166 -3.97 8.76 -21.35
CA GLU A 166 -3.64 8.55 -22.77
C GLU A 166 -3.36 7.07 -23.11
N GLY A 167 -3.26 6.20 -22.09
CA GLY A 167 -2.88 4.80 -22.25
C GLY A 167 -1.38 4.57 -22.43
N ASP A 168 -0.54 5.58 -22.22
CA ASP A 168 0.92 5.51 -22.29
C ASP A 168 1.51 5.15 -20.92
N TYR A 169 1.30 3.90 -20.51
CA TYR A 169 1.78 3.40 -19.23
C TYR A 169 3.31 3.43 -19.15
N GLN A 170 4.01 3.13 -20.25
CA GLN A 170 5.48 3.12 -20.28
C GLN A 170 6.02 4.50 -19.91
N LYS A 171 5.50 5.56 -20.54
CA LYS A 171 5.90 6.93 -20.22
C LYS A 171 5.50 7.36 -18.81
N ALA A 172 4.39 6.86 -18.27
CA ALA A 172 4.00 7.09 -16.88
C ALA A 172 5.06 6.55 -15.89
N PHE A 173 5.50 5.31 -16.07
CA PHE A 173 6.52 4.71 -15.19
C PHE A 173 7.91 5.31 -15.44
N GLU A 174 8.29 5.57 -16.69
CA GLU A 174 9.54 6.25 -17.02
C GLU A 174 9.60 7.64 -16.37
N HIS A 175 8.49 8.37 -16.38
CA HIS A 175 8.39 9.66 -15.70
C HIS A 175 8.62 9.51 -14.19
N LEU A 176 7.96 8.55 -13.54
CA LEU A 176 8.16 8.29 -12.11
C LEU A 176 9.61 7.94 -11.78
N VAL A 177 10.24 7.07 -12.56
CA VAL A 177 11.63 6.62 -12.37
C VAL A 177 12.59 7.81 -12.40
N ASN A 178 12.41 8.71 -13.36
CA ASN A 178 13.33 9.82 -13.63
C ASN A 178 13.01 11.12 -12.87
N TYR A 179 11.91 11.19 -12.10
CA TYR A 179 11.53 12.42 -11.39
C TYR A 179 12.16 12.50 -9.99
N HIS A 180 12.91 13.55 -9.68
CA HIS A 180 13.73 13.58 -8.45
C HIS A 180 13.15 14.38 -7.27
N SER A 181 11.88 14.81 -7.33
CA SER A 181 11.24 15.45 -6.18
C SER A 181 11.15 14.50 -4.98
N LEU A 182 10.97 15.07 -3.78
CA LEU A 182 10.81 14.31 -2.55
C LEU A 182 9.62 13.35 -2.65
N GLU A 183 8.48 13.83 -3.17
CA GLU A 183 7.25 13.06 -3.29
C GLU A 183 7.38 11.92 -4.29
N ALA A 184 8.06 12.14 -5.42
CA ALA A 184 8.34 11.08 -6.38
C ALA A 184 9.25 10.01 -5.77
N LYS A 185 10.25 10.40 -4.97
CA LYS A 185 11.09 9.47 -4.20
C LYS A 185 10.30 8.67 -3.19
N ILE A 186 9.35 9.30 -2.47
CA ILE A 186 8.45 8.60 -1.54
C ILE A 186 7.58 7.60 -2.31
N CYS A 187 6.94 8.02 -3.40
CA CYS A 187 6.12 7.14 -4.23
C CYS A 187 6.92 5.94 -4.74
N ARG A 188 8.11 6.16 -5.31
CA ARG A 188 9.01 5.07 -5.74
C ARG A 188 9.40 4.14 -4.60
N TYR A 189 9.80 4.69 -3.45
CA TYR A 189 10.12 3.90 -2.27
C TYR A 189 9.00 2.92 -1.92
N PHE A 190 7.76 3.40 -1.83
CA PHE A 190 6.61 2.58 -1.47
C PHE A 190 6.29 1.53 -2.54
N LEU A 191 6.35 1.87 -3.83
CA LEU A 191 6.10 0.90 -4.89
C LEU A 191 7.16 -0.20 -4.95
N LEU A 192 8.44 0.17 -4.79
CA LEU A 192 9.54 -0.79 -4.79
C LEU A 192 9.53 -1.66 -3.53
N ASN A 193 9.31 -1.06 -2.35
CA ASN A 193 9.27 -1.80 -1.10
C ASN A 193 8.06 -2.75 -1.07
N TYR A 194 6.93 -2.35 -1.65
CA TYR A 194 5.77 -3.22 -1.85
C TYR A 194 6.13 -4.48 -2.64
N ILE A 195 6.89 -4.35 -3.74
CA ILE A 195 7.34 -5.51 -4.53
C ILE A 195 8.26 -6.38 -3.68
N VAL A 196 9.34 -5.81 -3.15
CA VAL A 196 10.37 -6.54 -2.38
C VAL A 196 9.74 -7.27 -1.19
N TYR A 197 8.91 -6.58 -0.41
CA TYR A 197 8.26 -7.17 0.74
C TYR A 197 7.24 -8.23 0.36
N SER A 198 6.50 -8.05 -0.74
CA SER A 198 5.57 -9.08 -1.23
C SER A 198 6.30 -10.36 -1.61
N LEU A 199 7.42 -10.26 -2.34
CA LEU A 199 8.22 -11.41 -2.71
C LEU A 199 8.82 -12.09 -1.46
N TYR A 200 9.35 -11.31 -0.53
CA TYR A 200 9.94 -11.82 0.70
C TYR A 200 8.90 -12.54 1.57
N ALA A 201 7.76 -11.89 1.84
CA ALA A 201 6.68 -12.45 2.65
C ALA A 201 6.10 -13.72 2.01
N THR A 202 6.14 -13.83 0.69
CA THR A 202 5.69 -15.03 -0.03
C THR A 202 6.64 -16.19 0.14
N LYS A 203 7.97 -15.98 0.13
CA LYS A 203 8.93 -17.07 0.45
C LYS A 203 8.70 -17.62 1.87
N GLU A 204 8.39 -16.74 2.81
CA GLU A 204 8.10 -17.11 4.20
C GLU A 204 6.76 -17.84 4.34
N VAL A 205 5.68 -17.26 3.83
CA VAL A 205 4.29 -17.62 4.16
C VAL A 205 3.54 -18.30 3.01
N GLY A 206 3.88 -17.99 1.76
CA GLY A 206 3.22 -18.54 0.57
C GLY A 206 3.85 -19.84 0.09
N ASP A 207 3.11 -20.54 -0.78
CA ASP A 207 3.59 -21.75 -1.45
C ASP A 207 4.22 -21.46 -2.82
N THR A 208 3.74 -20.43 -3.51
CA THR A 208 4.25 -20.00 -4.83
C THR A 208 4.38 -18.48 -4.87
N ILE A 209 5.31 -17.97 -5.69
CA ILE A 209 5.52 -16.52 -5.83
C ILE A 209 4.27 -15.81 -6.39
N GLU A 210 3.47 -16.51 -7.19
CA GLU A 210 2.20 -16.06 -7.75
C GLU A 210 1.11 -15.87 -6.69
N ALA A 211 1.23 -16.50 -5.52
CA ALA A 211 0.29 -16.32 -4.40
C ALA A 211 0.20 -14.86 -3.96
N ALA A 212 1.31 -14.12 -4.02
CA ALA A 212 1.36 -12.69 -3.73
C ALA A 212 0.43 -11.89 -4.66
N ASP A 213 0.43 -12.24 -5.94
CA ASP A 213 -0.42 -11.60 -6.93
C ASP A 213 -1.90 -11.86 -6.65
N ASP A 214 -2.24 -13.12 -6.38
CA ASP A 214 -3.61 -13.56 -6.18
C ASP A 214 -4.25 -12.90 -4.95
N VAL A 215 -3.54 -12.88 -3.81
CA VAL A 215 -4.07 -12.25 -2.59
C VAL A 215 -4.22 -10.74 -2.73
N MET A 216 -3.31 -10.07 -3.45
CA MET A 216 -3.37 -8.63 -3.61
C MET A 216 -4.40 -8.20 -4.66
N ALA A 217 -4.52 -8.95 -5.76
CA ALA A 217 -5.53 -8.73 -6.79
C ALA A 217 -6.96 -8.94 -6.25
N THR A 218 -7.18 -10.03 -5.51
CA THR A 218 -8.55 -10.49 -5.17
C THR A 218 -8.98 -10.13 -3.76
N GLY A 219 -8.03 -9.96 -2.83
CA GLY A 219 -8.30 -9.51 -1.46
C GLY A 219 -8.30 -7.99 -1.33
N PHE A 220 -7.23 -7.33 -1.78
CA PHE A 220 -7.06 -5.88 -1.65
C PHE A 220 -7.52 -5.08 -2.88
N ASN A 221 -7.67 -5.76 -4.03
CA ASN A 221 -7.89 -5.12 -5.32
C ASN A 221 -6.79 -4.11 -5.69
N TRP A 222 -5.56 -4.41 -5.25
CA TRP A 222 -4.39 -3.61 -5.58
C TRP A 222 -3.67 -4.21 -6.77
N CYS A 223 -2.84 -3.39 -7.44
CA CYS A 223 -1.94 -3.86 -8.47
C CYS A 223 -1.07 -4.98 -7.89
N PRO A 224 -1.11 -6.19 -8.48
CA PRO A 224 -0.33 -7.31 -8.01
C PRO A 224 1.17 -7.01 -8.04
N PRO A 225 1.98 -7.47 -7.06
CA PRO A 225 3.40 -7.14 -6.97
C PRO A 225 4.21 -7.57 -8.20
N LEU A 226 3.94 -8.73 -8.82
CA LEU A 226 4.62 -9.14 -10.05
C LEU A 226 4.14 -8.29 -11.24
N ALA A 227 2.88 -7.88 -11.26
CA ALA A 227 2.35 -6.97 -12.28
C ALA A 227 2.98 -5.56 -12.17
N MET A 228 3.16 -5.07 -10.94
CA MET A 228 3.89 -3.83 -10.66
C MET A 228 5.36 -3.94 -11.06
N TYR A 229 6.02 -5.07 -10.75
CA TYR A 229 7.38 -5.37 -11.20
C TYR A 229 7.49 -5.31 -12.72
N GLN A 230 6.57 -5.97 -13.44
CA GLN A 230 6.54 -5.93 -14.91
C GLN A 230 6.45 -4.50 -15.44
N ALA A 231 5.55 -3.68 -14.88
CA ALA A 231 5.35 -2.31 -15.30
C ALA A 231 6.62 -1.44 -15.16
N LEU A 232 7.34 -1.57 -14.04
CA LEU A 232 8.59 -0.85 -13.80
C LEU A 232 9.77 -1.42 -14.61
N SER A 233 9.87 -2.76 -14.71
CA SER A 233 10.94 -3.42 -15.48
C SER A 233 10.90 -3.13 -16.98
N ALA A 234 9.76 -2.66 -17.49
CA ALA A 234 9.62 -2.23 -18.88
C ALA A 234 10.39 -0.92 -19.20
N VAL A 235 10.78 -0.15 -18.18
CA VAL A 235 11.40 1.17 -18.33
C VAL A 235 12.74 1.32 -17.60
N THR A 236 13.14 0.33 -16.80
CA THR A 236 14.34 0.45 -15.95
C THR A 236 14.93 -0.91 -15.58
N ASP A 237 16.18 -0.91 -15.13
CA ASP A 237 16.80 -2.07 -14.49
C ASP A 237 16.34 -2.16 -13.02
N MET A 238 15.53 -3.18 -12.71
CA MET A 238 14.91 -3.32 -11.39
C MET A 238 15.91 -3.48 -10.24
N PRO A 239 16.97 -4.32 -10.33
CA PRO A 239 17.98 -4.41 -9.28
C PRO A 239 18.64 -3.06 -8.98
N SER A 240 19.03 -2.30 -10.01
CA SER A 240 19.65 -0.98 -9.84
C SER A 240 18.68 0.01 -9.20
N LEU A 241 17.44 0.08 -9.67
CA LEU A 241 16.43 0.98 -9.12
C LEU A 241 16.11 0.66 -7.65
N ILE A 242 16.01 -0.62 -7.29
CA ILE A 242 15.81 -1.07 -5.91
C ILE A 242 17.01 -0.67 -5.04
N ARG A 243 18.25 -0.91 -5.48
CA ARG A 243 19.45 -0.54 -4.70
C ARG A 243 19.58 0.96 -4.47
N GLU A 244 19.18 1.77 -5.45
CA GLU A 244 19.20 3.23 -5.31
C GLU A 244 18.15 3.73 -4.30
N ASN A 245 16.93 3.17 -4.33
CA ASN A 245 15.81 3.70 -3.56
C ASN A 245 15.61 3.00 -2.19
N LEU A 246 16.15 1.79 -2.01
CA LEU A 246 15.99 0.96 -0.80
C LEU A 246 17.33 0.49 -0.21
N PRO A 247 18.34 1.36 -0.02
CA PRO A 247 19.68 0.94 0.40
C PRO A 247 19.68 0.21 1.75
N ASP A 248 18.78 0.57 2.67
CA ASP A 248 18.67 -0.08 3.99
C ASP A 248 18.07 -1.49 3.89
N VAL A 249 17.16 -1.72 2.94
CA VAL A 249 16.56 -3.04 2.67
C VAL A 249 17.60 -3.95 2.01
N CYS A 250 18.37 -3.44 1.04
CA CYS A 250 19.41 -4.19 0.35
C CYS A 250 20.55 -4.66 1.26
N ARG A 251 20.70 -4.10 2.47
CA ARG A 251 21.64 -4.60 3.49
C ARG A 251 21.11 -5.80 4.26
N LYS A 252 19.81 -6.06 4.21
CA LYS A 252 19.11 -7.09 4.99
C LYS A 252 18.54 -8.21 4.11
N VAL A 253 18.33 -7.94 2.83
CA VAL A 253 17.69 -8.85 1.87
C VAL A 253 18.58 -8.98 0.64
N ASP A 254 18.83 -10.22 0.20
CA ASP A 254 19.48 -10.48 -1.08
C ASP A 254 18.48 -10.22 -2.22
N ILE A 255 18.62 -9.05 -2.86
CA ILE A 255 17.72 -8.62 -3.93
C ILE A 255 17.91 -9.48 -5.19
N ASP A 256 19.13 -9.93 -5.48
CA ASP A 256 19.37 -10.71 -6.70
C ASP A 256 18.73 -12.09 -6.57
N GLU A 257 18.86 -12.74 -5.40
CA GLU A 257 18.19 -13.99 -5.09
C GLU A 257 16.65 -13.84 -5.06
N LEU A 258 16.16 -12.74 -4.51
CA LEU A 258 14.72 -12.47 -4.46
C LEU A 258 14.12 -12.29 -5.86
N LEU A 259 14.80 -11.57 -6.73
CA LEU A 259 14.33 -11.29 -8.08
C LEU A 259 14.55 -12.46 -9.06
N ALA A 260 15.47 -13.38 -8.77
CA ALA A 260 15.70 -14.57 -9.61
C ALA A 260 14.46 -15.48 -9.73
N GLU A 261 13.54 -15.42 -8.77
CA GLU A 261 12.31 -16.22 -8.76
C GLU A 261 11.13 -15.51 -9.43
N VAL A 262 11.28 -14.25 -9.85
CA VAL A 262 10.20 -13.47 -10.46
C VAL A 262 9.75 -14.10 -11.77
N LYS A 263 8.44 -14.26 -11.89
CA LYS A 263 7.76 -14.76 -13.08
C LYS A 263 6.83 -13.69 -13.64
N PRO A 264 6.45 -13.81 -14.92
CA PRO A 264 5.39 -12.96 -15.46
C PRO A 264 4.09 -13.09 -14.67
N SER A 265 3.52 -11.96 -14.27
CA SER A 265 2.17 -11.88 -13.71
C SER A 265 1.13 -12.35 -14.74
N LYS A 266 0.11 -13.05 -14.25
CA LYS A 266 -1.11 -13.38 -15.03
C LYS A 266 -2.11 -12.22 -15.07
N TYR A 267 -1.94 -11.22 -14.21
CA TYR A 267 -2.76 -10.01 -14.14
C TYR A 267 -2.19 -8.91 -15.01
N ASP A 268 -3.06 -8.25 -15.75
CA ASP A 268 -2.73 -7.03 -16.49
C ASP A 268 -2.62 -5.85 -15.52
N TYR A 269 -1.42 -5.31 -15.34
CA TYR A 269 -1.20 -4.18 -14.43
C TYR A 269 -2.03 -2.95 -14.82
N ARG A 270 -2.34 -2.76 -16.12
CA ARG A 270 -2.97 -1.54 -16.66
C ARG A 270 -4.34 -1.25 -16.03
N ILE A 271 -5.11 -2.27 -15.66
CA ILE A 271 -6.46 -2.09 -15.08
C ILE A 271 -6.45 -1.48 -13.68
N TYR A 272 -5.29 -1.51 -13.00
CA TYR A 272 -5.14 -1.02 -11.63
C TYR A 272 -4.71 0.45 -11.56
N PHE A 273 -4.04 0.96 -12.60
CA PHE A 273 -3.57 2.35 -12.63
C PHE A 273 -4.64 3.25 -13.22
N LYS A 274 -5.28 4.04 -12.36
CA LYS A 274 -6.33 4.97 -12.76
C LYS A 274 -5.78 6.39 -12.72
N SER A 275 -6.04 7.18 -13.75
CA SER A 275 -5.65 8.60 -13.78
C SER A 275 -6.32 9.41 -12.66
N GLY A 276 -7.39 8.90 -12.04
CA GLY A 276 -8.13 9.61 -11.00
C GLY A 276 -8.70 10.91 -11.54
N ARG A 277 -9.94 10.88 -12.03
CA ARG A 277 -10.72 12.12 -12.19
C ARG A 277 -11.25 12.56 -10.83
#